data_AF-A0A6I3M1T2-F1
#
_entry.id   AF-A0A6I3M1T2-F1
#
_cell.length_a   1.000
_cell.length_b   1.000
_cell.length_c   1.000
_cell.angle_alpha   90.00
_cell.angle_beta   90.00
_cell.angle_gamma   90.00
#
_symmetry.space_group_name_H-M   'P 1'
#
loop_
_entity.id
_entity.type
_entity.pdbx_description
1 polymer ?
#
loop_
_entity_poly.entity_id
_entity_poly.type
_entity_poly.pdbx_seq_one_letter_code
_entity_poly.pdbx_strand_id
1 'polypeptide(L)'
;MKLDYQKRANGDYYFVNNKKPFKGIAINEDNLKNVLNFAYEMCFGNGHHRSTRTGGQYGRKNGEKFCNTFQGKLAEIVLYNFFKSKSIVCNEPDFGIYGEGIWDDTDLEIYDKKINVKSAASQSNLLLLETKDWSNNGQYLPNLNNGSANLYDYFILVRINPDIKKAFRSKKLMYNDIIPKIDIEEIIFSQTWSYDIAGYCTTENLIQAIADNNILPQNSILNEYTKMDSKNYYIQCGDMQDINELLKSLR
;
A
#
# COMPACT_ATOMS: atom_id res chain seq x y z
N MET A 1 5.26 -2.85 19.67
CA MET A 1 4.67 -3.91 20.53
C MET A 1 4.22 -5.11 19.69
N LYS A 2 4.22 -6.32 20.25
CA LYS A 2 3.74 -7.55 19.57
C LYS A 2 2.20 -7.55 19.47
N LEU A 3 1.67 -8.20 18.42
CA LEU A 3 0.25 -8.58 18.35
C LEU A 3 -0.10 -9.58 19.44
N ASP A 4 -1.35 -9.56 19.92
CA ASP A 4 -1.84 -10.63 20.77
C ASP A 4 -1.99 -11.90 19.93
N TYR A 5 -1.66 -13.05 20.51
CA TYR A 5 -1.67 -14.34 19.84
C TYR A 5 -2.61 -15.31 20.55
N GLN A 6 -3.39 -16.06 19.77
CA GLN A 6 -4.22 -17.16 20.26
C GLN A 6 -4.12 -18.36 19.32
N LYS A 7 -3.71 -19.52 19.85
CA LYS A 7 -3.89 -20.79 19.15
C LYS A 7 -5.34 -21.25 19.32
N ARG A 8 -6.02 -21.51 18.20
CA ARG A 8 -7.37 -22.11 18.20
C ARG A 8 -7.33 -23.42 17.41
N ALA A 9 -8.38 -24.24 17.56
CA ALA A 9 -8.47 -25.54 16.89
C ALA A 9 -8.35 -25.43 15.34
N ASN A 10 -8.80 -24.32 14.76
CA ASN A 10 -8.80 -24.09 13.31
C ASN A 10 -7.66 -23.16 12.81
N GLY A 11 -6.69 -22.79 13.65
CA GLY A 11 -5.54 -21.99 13.20
C GLY A 11 -4.90 -21.09 14.26
N ASP A 12 -3.94 -20.31 13.80
CA ASP A 12 -3.22 -19.30 14.57
C ASP A 12 -3.84 -17.93 14.36
N TYR A 13 -4.27 -17.27 15.44
CA TYR A 13 -4.94 -15.97 15.40
C TYR A 13 -4.06 -14.89 15.99
N TYR A 14 -4.00 -13.76 15.30
CA TYR A 14 -3.26 -12.57 15.72
C TYR A 14 -4.19 -11.37 15.77
N PHE A 15 -4.06 -10.54 16.81
CA PHE A 15 -4.92 -9.40 17.05
C PHE A 15 -4.10 -8.12 17.22
N VAL A 16 -4.55 -7.07 16.54
CA VAL A 16 -4.01 -5.72 16.75
C VAL A 16 -4.47 -5.23 18.12
N ASN A 17 -3.51 -4.92 18.98
CA ASN A 17 -3.73 -4.40 20.33
C ASN A 17 -3.35 -2.91 20.47
N ASN A 18 -2.59 -2.35 19.52
CA ASN A 18 -2.28 -0.92 19.46
C ASN A 18 -2.82 -0.29 18.17
N LYS A 19 -4.10 0.11 18.21
CA LYS A 19 -4.85 0.64 17.06
C LYS A 19 -4.75 2.17 16.98
N LYS A 20 -4.77 2.70 15.76
CA LYS A 20 -4.98 4.13 15.48
C LYS A 20 -6.31 4.32 14.75
N PRO A 21 -7.23 5.15 15.27
CA PRO A 21 -8.51 5.39 14.60
C PRO A 21 -8.29 6.01 13.22
N PHE A 22 -9.19 5.70 12.28
CA PHE A 22 -9.18 6.32 10.96
C PHE A 22 -9.74 7.74 11.04
N LYS A 23 -9.02 8.71 10.47
CA LYS A 23 -9.42 10.13 10.44
C LYS A 23 -9.49 10.64 9.00
N GLY A 24 -10.58 10.32 8.32
CA GLY A 24 -10.76 10.55 6.90
C GLY A 24 -10.71 12.03 6.49
N ILE A 25 -9.90 12.32 5.48
CA ILE A 25 -9.84 13.56 4.72
C ILE A 25 -10.39 13.27 3.33
N ALA A 26 -11.32 14.09 2.84
CA ALA A 26 -11.93 13.88 1.52
C ALA A 26 -10.89 13.91 0.39
N ILE A 27 -11.08 13.05 -0.61
CA ILE A 27 -10.27 13.04 -1.84
C ILE A 27 -11.01 13.82 -2.93
N ASN A 28 -10.30 14.73 -3.60
CA ASN A 28 -10.84 15.47 -4.74
C ASN A 28 -11.14 14.53 -5.92
N GLU A 29 -12.27 14.75 -6.59
CA GLU A 29 -12.71 14.05 -7.80
C GLU A 29 -11.68 14.07 -8.93
N ASP A 30 -10.94 15.16 -9.14
CA ASP A 30 -9.89 15.26 -10.16
C ASP A 30 -8.78 14.23 -9.91
N ASN A 31 -8.38 14.05 -8.65
CA ASN A 31 -7.41 13.02 -8.28
C ASN A 31 -7.96 11.62 -8.56
N LEU A 32 -9.23 11.36 -8.23
CA LEU A 32 -9.88 10.08 -8.51
C LEU A 32 -9.91 9.80 -10.02
N LYS A 33 -10.26 10.79 -10.83
CA LYS A 33 -10.31 10.68 -12.29
C LYS A 33 -8.94 10.38 -12.89
N ASN A 34 -7.90 11.09 -12.45
CA ASN A 34 -6.54 10.85 -12.93
C ASN A 34 -6.05 9.44 -12.56
N VAL A 35 -6.26 9.02 -11.32
CA VAL A 35 -5.86 7.69 -10.85
C VAL A 35 -6.68 6.57 -11.51
N LEU A 36 -7.98 6.78 -11.74
CA LEU A 36 -8.83 5.85 -12.47
C LEU A 36 -8.32 5.65 -13.88
N ASN A 37 -8.08 6.74 -14.62
CA ASN A 37 -7.60 6.68 -15.99
C ASN A 37 -6.29 5.90 -16.08
N PHE A 38 -5.33 6.21 -15.21
CA PHE A 38 -4.06 5.50 -15.15
C PHE A 38 -4.22 4.02 -14.82
N ALA A 39 -4.93 3.68 -13.75
CA ALA A 39 -5.12 2.29 -13.34
C ALA A 39 -5.87 1.48 -14.41
N TYR A 40 -6.81 2.11 -15.11
CA TYR A 40 -7.54 1.49 -16.21
C TYR A 40 -6.61 1.18 -17.39
N GLU A 41 -5.84 2.16 -17.87
CA GLU A 41 -4.92 1.96 -18.99
C GLU A 41 -3.84 0.92 -18.67
N MET A 42 -3.34 0.90 -17.42
CA MET A 42 -2.38 -0.10 -16.96
C MET A 42 -2.94 -1.52 -17.01
N CYS A 43 -4.21 -1.73 -16.66
CA CYS A 43 -4.80 -3.06 -16.46
C CYS A 43 -5.64 -3.59 -17.62
N PHE A 44 -6.26 -2.70 -18.39
CA PHE A 44 -7.24 -3.04 -19.45
C PHE A 44 -6.93 -2.35 -20.78
N GLY A 45 -6.01 -1.38 -20.80
CA GLY A 45 -5.52 -0.71 -22.01
C GLY A 45 -4.27 -1.39 -22.56
N ASN A 46 -3.35 -0.58 -23.09
CA ASN A 46 -2.10 -1.05 -23.69
C ASN A 46 -0.95 -1.22 -22.68
N GLY A 47 -1.19 -1.04 -21.38
CA GLY A 47 -0.18 -1.19 -20.33
C GLY A 47 0.26 -2.65 -20.12
N HIS A 48 1.57 -2.88 -19.96
CA HIS A 48 2.13 -4.19 -19.67
C HIS A 48 2.23 -4.42 -18.15
N HIS A 49 1.53 -5.42 -17.61
CA HIS A 49 1.70 -5.86 -16.22
C HIS A 49 2.50 -7.16 -16.12
N ARG A 50 3.40 -7.22 -15.12
CA ARG A 50 3.89 -8.50 -14.59
C ARG A 50 2.69 -9.39 -14.22
N SER A 51 2.69 -10.62 -14.70
CA SER A 51 1.58 -11.57 -14.50
C SER A 51 1.49 -12.13 -13.07
N THR A 52 2.55 -12.02 -12.26
CA THR A 52 2.65 -12.58 -10.90
C THR A 52 3.42 -11.67 -9.94
N ARG A 53 3.06 -11.66 -8.64
CA ARG A 53 3.91 -11.11 -7.56
C ARG A 53 5.02 -12.10 -7.23
N THR A 54 6.18 -11.60 -6.80
CA THR A 54 7.25 -12.42 -6.23
C THR A 54 6.71 -13.21 -5.03
N GLY A 55 6.62 -14.54 -5.17
CA GLY A 55 6.20 -15.44 -4.08
C GLY A 55 4.70 -15.73 -3.93
N GLY A 56 3.83 -15.19 -4.79
CA GLY A 56 2.40 -15.55 -4.83
C GLY A 56 2.13 -16.84 -5.63
N GLN A 57 1.14 -17.63 -5.23
CA GLN A 57 0.80 -18.91 -5.90
C GLN A 57 -0.26 -18.76 -7.01
N TYR A 58 -0.92 -17.60 -7.15
CA TYR A 58 -2.00 -17.37 -8.11
C TYR A 58 -1.71 -16.20 -9.06
N GLY A 59 -1.97 -16.40 -10.35
CA GLY A 59 -2.00 -15.32 -11.33
C GLY A 59 -3.19 -14.40 -11.06
N ARG A 60 -2.94 -13.10 -10.87
CA ARG A 60 -4.00 -12.11 -10.60
C ARG A 60 -4.72 -11.73 -11.89
N LYS A 61 -6.05 -11.73 -11.83
CA LYS A 61 -6.92 -11.21 -12.90
C LYS A 61 -6.82 -9.69 -12.98
N ASN A 62 -7.10 -9.12 -14.15
CA ASN A 62 -6.94 -7.67 -14.35
C ASN A 62 -7.83 -6.83 -13.41
N GLY A 63 -9.01 -7.31 -13.01
CA GLY A 63 -9.83 -6.67 -11.97
C GLY A 63 -9.12 -6.53 -10.62
N GLU A 64 -8.39 -7.56 -10.18
CA GLU A 64 -7.58 -7.48 -8.97
C GLU A 64 -6.35 -6.57 -9.15
N LYS A 65 -5.68 -6.63 -10.31
CA LYS A 65 -4.56 -5.73 -10.62
C LYS A 65 -5.03 -4.28 -10.58
N PHE A 66 -6.16 -3.95 -11.20
CA PHE A 66 -6.76 -2.62 -11.20
C PHE A 66 -6.98 -2.12 -9.78
N CYS A 67 -7.61 -2.91 -8.92
CA CYS A 67 -7.85 -2.52 -7.53
C CYS A 67 -6.56 -2.20 -6.78
N ASN A 68 -5.49 -2.99 -7.00
CA ASN A 68 -4.19 -2.75 -6.38
C ASN A 68 -3.52 -1.49 -6.94
N THR A 69 -3.50 -1.32 -8.27
CA THR A 69 -2.91 -0.18 -8.97
C THR A 69 -3.62 1.12 -8.58
N PHE A 70 -4.95 1.13 -8.62
CA PHE A 70 -5.78 2.26 -8.22
C PHE A 70 -5.49 2.68 -6.78
N GLN A 71 -5.54 1.74 -5.82
CA GLN A 71 -5.31 2.08 -4.41
C GLN A 71 -3.86 2.54 -4.14
N GLY A 72 -2.87 1.93 -4.80
CA GLY A 72 -1.46 2.33 -4.70
C GLY A 72 -1.25 3.76 -5.18
N LYS A 73 -1.62 4.03 -6.44
CA LYS A 73 -1.47 5.35 -7.04
C LYS A 73 -2.32 6.43 -6.34
N LEU A 74 -3.49 6.05 -5.81
CA LEU A 74 -4.30 6.96 -5.00
C LEU A 74 -3.59 7.37 -3.71
N ALA A 75 -2.88 6.45 -3.05
CA ALA A 75 -2.09 6.77 -1.86
C ALA A 75 -0.92 7.71 -2.17
N GLU A 76 -0.22 7.51 -3.30
CA GLU A 76 0.85 8.40 -3.74
C GLU A 76 0.34 9.83 -4.00
N ILE A 77 -0.74 9.98 -4.77
CA ILE A 77 -1.26 11.32 -5.13
C ILE A 77 -1.81 12.08 -3.92
N VAL A 78 -2.48 11.42 -2.97
CA VAL A 78 -2.96 12.13 -1.77
C VAL A 78 -1.81 12.53 -0.86
N LEU A 79 -0.74 11.74 -0.82
CA LEU A 79 0.45 12.05 -0.04
C LEU A 79 1.28 13.19 -0.66
N TYR A 80 1.45 13.18 -1.99
CA TYR A 80 2.02 14.32 -2.73
C TYR A 80 1.23 15.61 -2.44
N ASN A 81 -0.11 15.57 -2.55
CA ASN A 81 -0.95 16.73 -2.28
C ASN A 81 -0.85 17.20 -0.82
N PHE A 82 -0.74 16.26 0.13
CA PHE A 82 -0.50 16.58 1.52
C PHE A 82 0.81 17.37 1.69
N PHE A 83 1.93 16.87 1.17
CA PHE A 83 3.23 17.55 1.29
C PHE A 83 3.24 18.91 0.56
N LYS A 84 2.66 18.97 -0.63
CA LYS A 84 2.49 20.22 -1.39
C LYS A 84 1.71 21.27 -0.60
N SER A 85 0.64 20.86 0.10
CA SER A 85 -0.15 21.76 0.97
C SER A 85 0.63 22.29 2.18
N LYS A 86 1.75 21.64 2.54
CA LYS A 86 2.69 22.06 3.58
C LYS A 86 3.92 22.79 3.04
N SER A 87 3.90 23.13 1.75
CA SER A 87 5.01 23.78 1.03
C SER A 87 6.30 22.94 1.04
N ILE A 88 6.18 21.62 1.11
CA ILE A 88 7.29 20.68 0.94
C ILE A 88 7.39 20.29 -0.54
N VAL A 89 8.59 20.44 -1.09
CA VAL A 89 8.89 20.07 -2.48
C VAL A 89 9.16 18.58 -2.54
N CYS A 90 8.45 17.87 -3.41
CA CYS A 90 8.61 16.44 -3.67
C CYS A 90 8.41 16.17 -5.17
N ASN A 91 8.90 15.04 -5.66
CA ASN A 91 8.62 14.60 -7.03
C ASN A 91 7.11 14.37 -7.23
N GLU A 92 6.63 14.67 -8.43
CA GLU A 92 5.23 14.39 -8.77
C GLU A 92 5.03 12.89 -8.98
N PRO A 93 3.89 12.30 -8.56
CA PRO A 93 3.59 10.91 -8.84
C PRO A 93 3.59 10.65 -10.35
N ASP A 94 4.28 9.59 -10.77
CA ASP A 94 4.37 9.25 -12.18
C ASP A 94 3.09 8.58 -12.68
N PHE A 95 2.53 9.11 -13.76
CA PHE A 95 1.36 8.57 -14.46
C PHE A 95 1.73 8.02 -15.85
N GLY A 96 3.04 7.91 -16.16
CA GLY A 96 3.55 7.29 -17.37
C GLY A 96 3.19 5.82 -17.47
N ILE A 97 2.86 5.37 -18.68
CA ILE A 97 2.59 3.97 -19.00
C ILE A 97 3.82 3.45 -19.73
N TYR A 98 4.66 2.69 -19.03
CA TYR A 98 5.91 2.15 -19.57
C TYR A 98 5.76 0.68 -20.01
N GLY A 99 6.56 0.27 -20.99
CA GLY A 99 6.67 -1.13 -21.43
C GLY A 99 7.40 -2.02 -20.42
N GLU A 100 7.44 -3.32 -20.68
CA GLU A 100 8.14 -4.30 -19.83
C GLU A 100 9.60 -3.90 -19.56
N GLY A 101 9.97 -3.79 -18.28
CA GLY A 101 11.37 -3.60 -17.86
C GLY A 101 11.72 -2.22 -17.30
N ILE A 102 10.82 -1.24 -17.38
CA ILE A 102 10.98 0.08 -16.74
C ILE A 102 10.05 0.12 -15.53
N TRP A 103 10.63 0.19 -14.33
CA TRP A 103 9.88 0.30 -13.08
C TRP A 103 10.31 1.58 -12.38
N ASP A 104 9.31 2.32 -11.90
CA ASP A 104 9.52 3.50 -11.09
C ASP A 104 10.35 3.14 -9.85
N ASP A 105 11.34 3.97 -9.57
CA ASP A 105 12.46 3.68 -8.67
C ASP A 105 12.05 3.89 -7.20
N THR A 106 11.34 4.97 -6.94
CA THR A 106 10.89 5.41 -5.62
C THR A 106 9.52 6.06 -5.69
N ASP A 107 8.59 5.63 -4.83
CA ASP A 107 7.21 6.15 -4.79
C ASP A 107 7.18 7.68 -4.56
N LEU A 108 8.02 8.19 -3.65
CA LEU A 108 8.24 9.62 -3.41
C LEU A 108 9.69 9.89 -2.95
N GLU A 109 10.22 11.05 -3.31
CA GLU A 109 11.51 11.58 -2.90
C GLU A 109 11.34 13.03 -2.41
N ILE A 110 11.87 13.31 -1.22
CA ILE A 110 11.78 14.63 -0.56
C ILE A 110 13.15 15.01 -0.01
N TYR A 111 13.78 16.05 -0.55
CA TYR A 111 15.11 16.52 -0.10
C TYR A 111 16.13 15.37 0.04
N ASP A 112 16.28 14.56 -1.02
CA ASP A 112 17.14 13.36 -1.09
C ASP A 112 16.72 12.20 -0.16
N LYS A 113 15.55 12.30 0.49
CA LYS A 113 14.96 11.23 1.30
C LYS A 113 14.03 10.36 0.47
N LYS A 114 14.32 9.07 0.45
CA LYS A 114 13.55 8.07 -0.29
C LYS A 114 12.41 7.56 0.58
N ILE A 115 11.19 7.71 0.08
CA ILE A 115 9.98 7.34 0.81
C ILE A 115 9.35 6.14 0.12
N ASN A 116 9.08 5.10 0.92
CA ASN A 116 8.26 3.98 0.51
C ASN A 116 6.80 4.23 0.92
N VAL A 117 5.90 4.28 -0.06
CA VAL A 117 4.48 4.53 0.19
C VAL A 117 3.74 3.20 0.20
N LYS A 118 2.99 2.94 1.28
CA LYS A 118 2.12 1.77 1.39
C LYS A 118 0.69 2.22 1.54
N SER A 119 -0.20 1.49 0.85
CA SER A 119 -1.65 1.72 0.94
C SER A 119 -2.35 0.54 1.58
N ALA A 120 -3.38 0.82 2.37
CA ALA A 120 -4.26 -0.18 2.93
C ALA A 120 -5.71 0.32 2.98
N ALA A 121 -6.66 -0.58 3.24
CA ALA A 121 -8.03 -0.18 3.54
C ALA A 121 -8.12 0.51 4.92
N SER A 122 -9.10 1.39 5.10
CA SER A 122 -9.31 2.21 6.31
C SER A 122 -9.36 1.44 7.62
N GLN A 123 -9.87 0.21 7.62
CA GLN A 123 -9.91 -0.67 8.79
C GLN A 123 -8.54 -1.27 9.16
N SER A 124 -7.55 -1.24 8.25
CA SER A 124 -6.22 -1.77 8.51
C SER A 124 -5.52 -0.96 9.61
N ASN A 125 -4.83 -1.68 10.47
CA ASN A 125 -4.00 -1.11 11.54
C ASN A 125 -2.58 -1.67 11.54
N LEU A 126 -2.12 -2.22 10.41
CA LEU A 126 -0.78 -2.72 10.23
C LEU A 126 -0.16 -2.15 8.96
N LEU A 127 1.09 -1.70 9.06
CA LEU A 127 2.02 -1.70 7.94
C LEU A 127 2.50 -3.14 7.75
N LEU A 128 2.32 -3.70 6.56
CA LEU A 128 2.71 -5.08 6.23
C LEU A 128 3.73 -5.07 5.10
N LEU A 129 4.81 -5.82 5.29
CA LEU A 129 5.90 -5.97 4.32
C LEU A 129 6.23 -7.46 4.15
N GLU A 130 6.13 -7.98 2.93
CA GLU A 130 6.31 -9.41 2.65
C GLU A 130 7.75 -9.83 3.01
N THR A 131 7.94 -10.79 3.93
CA THR A 131 9.28 -11.06 4.50
C THR A 131 10.33 -11.50 3.48
N LYS A 132 9.88 -12.02 2.33
CA LYS A 132 10.77 -12.49 1.25
C LYS A 132 11.39 -11.35 0.45
N ASP A 133 10.83 -10.15 0.56
CA ASP A 133 11.28 -8.99 -0.20
C ASP A 133 12.22 -8.08 0.60
N TRP A 134 12.52 -8.41 1.86
CA TRP A 134 13.29 -7.53 2.76
C TRP A 134 14.46 -8.26 3.41
N SER A 135 15.65 -7.66 3.35
CA SER A 135 16.84 -8.12 4.06
C SER A 135 16.77 -7.73 5.55
N ASN A 136 17.63 -8.35 6.37
CA ASN A 136 17.76 -7.99 7.79
C ASN A 136 18.25 -6.56 8.01
N ASN A 137 18.85 -5.94 6.98
CA ASN A 137 19.31 -4.55 7.00
C ASN A 137 18.24 -3.57 6.46
N GLY A 138 16.99 -4.02 6.31
CA GLY A 138 15.89 -3.18 5.80
C GLY A 138 15.98 -2.90 4.30
N GLN A 139 16.77 -3.66 3.54
CA GLN A 139 16.89 -3.47 2.09
C GLN A 139 15.79 -4.21 1.34
N TYR A 140 15.15 -3.56 0.38
CA TYR A 140 14.21 -4.16 -0.55
C TYR A 140 14.95 -5.00 -1.59
N LEU A 141 14.92 -6.31 -1.40
CA LEU A 141 15.66 -7.31 -2.19
C LEU A 141 15.35 -7.25 -3.69
N PRO A 142 14.10 -7.02 -4.15
CA PRO A 142 13.80 -6.95 -5.57
C PRO A 142 14.53 -5.83 -6.32
N ASN A 143 14.96 -4.77 -5.63
CA ASN A 143 15.67 -3.63 -6.22
C ASN A 143 17.20 -3.71 -6.09
N LEU A 144 17.77 -4.82 -5.59
CA LEU A 144 19.23 -4.91 -5.39
C LEU A 144 20.03 -4.89 -6.70
N ASN A 145 19.47 -5.37 -7.81
CA ASN A 145 20.21 -5.65 -9.05
C ASN A 145 19.81 -4.76 -10.24
N ASN A 146 18.90 -3.81 -10.07
CA ASN A 146 18.35 -2.99 -11.16
C ASN A 146 18.70 -1.49 -11.05
N GLY A 147 19.57 -1.11 -10.11
CA GLY A 147 19.97 0.28 -9.89
C GLY A 147 18.94 1.14 -9.14
N SER A 148 17.77 0.58 -8.82
CA SER A 148 16.74 1.26 -8.05
C SER A 148 17.07 1.31 -6.55
N ALA A 149 16.40 2.22 -5.84
CA ALA A 149 16.33 2.35 -4.41
C ALA A 149 15.94 1.02 -3.77
N ASN A 150 16.91 0.47 -3.06
CA ASN A 150 16.72 -0.68 -2.20
C ASN A 150 16.68 -0.27 -0.72
N LEU A 151 17.06 0.96 -0.39
CA LEU A 151 16.97 1.54 0.94
C LEU A 151 16.06 2.76 0.89
N TYR A 152 15.19 2.84 1.90
CA TYR A 152 14.27 3.95 2.08
C TYR A 152 14.59 4.62 3.41
N ASP A 153 14.44 5.93 3.50
CA ASP A 153 14.57 6.63 4.78
C ASP A 153 13.29 6.44 5.61
N TYR A 154 12.13 6.46 4.93
CA TYR A 154 10.82 6.43 5.57
C TYR A 154 9.85 5.49 4.86
N PHE A 155 8.95 4.91 5.65
CA PHE A 155 7.79 4.16 5.20
C PHE A 155 6.55 4.88 5.66
N ILE A 156 5.66 5.26 4.75
CA ILE A 156 4.42 5.96 5.08
C ILE A 156 3.24 5.08 4.74
N LEU A 157 2.35 4.87 5.71
CA LEU A 157 1.12 4.12 5.51
C LEU A 157 -0.06 5.08 5.32
N VAL A 158 -0.65 5.05 4.13
CA VAL A 158 -1.89 5.74 3.80
C VAL A 158 -3.04 4.72 3.84
N ARG A 159 -4.14 5.06 4.51
CA ARG A 159 -5.34 4.23 4.49
C ARG A 159 -6.43 4.91 3.66
N ILE A 160 -7.14 4.12 2.87
CA ILE A 160 -8.18 4.59 1.95
C ILE A 160 -9.54 4.02 2.36
N ASN A 161 -10.55 4.87 2.34
CA ASN A 161 -11.96 4.52 2.47
C ASN A 161 -12.71 5.05 1.25
N PRO A 162 -13.57 4.27 0.59
CA PRO A 162 -13.90 2.86 0.83
C PRO A 162 -12.82 1.88 0.33
N ASP A 163 -12.99 0.58 0.65
CA ASP A 163 -12.16 -0.50 0.12
C ASP A 163 -12.62 -0.88 -1.30
N ILE A 164 -11.85 -0.46 -2.32
CA ILE A 164 -12.14 -0.76 -3.73
C ILE A 164 -12.28 -2.26 -4.00
N LYS A 165 -11.50 -3.10 -3.32
CA LYS A 165 -11.55 -4.56 -3.49
C LYS A 165 -12.88 -5.09 -2.99
N LYS A 166 -13.41 -4.55 -1.88
CA LYS A 166 -14.73 -4.93 -1.38
C LYS A 166 -15.83 -4.57 -2.39
N ALA A 167 -15.77 -3.36 -2.97
CA ALA A 167 -16.70 -2.93 -4.01
C ALA A 167 -16.65 -3.87 -5.23
N PHE A 168 -15.46 -4.18 -5.74
CA PHE A 168 -15.29 -5.07 -6.89
C PHE A 168 -15.69 -6.52 -6.59
N ARG A 169 -15.38 -7.05 -5.39
CA ARG A 169 -15.79 -8.42 -4.99
C ARG A 169 -17.31 -8.55 -4.96
N SER A 170 -18.03 -7.55 -4.46
CA SER A 170 -19.49 -7.57 -4.39
C SER A 170 -20.15 -7.73 -5.76
N LYS A 171 -19.51 -7.22 -6.82
CA LYS A 171 -19.93 -7.32 -8.22
C LYS A 171 -19.22 -8.43 -9.00
N LYS A 172 -18.43 -9.30 -8.32
CA LYS A 172 -17.57 -10.35 -8.90
C LYS A 172 -16.54 -9.86 -9.94
N LEU A 173 -16.25 -8.56 -9.97
CA LEU A 173 -15.36 -7.93 -10.95
C LEU A 173 -13.88 -8.22 -10.70
N MET A 174 -13.49 -8.57 -9.46
CA MET A 174 -12.11 -8.95 -9.13
C MET A 174 -11.54 -10.08 -9.99
N TYR A 175 -12.42 -10.94 -10.53
CA TYR A 175 -12.06 -12.17 -11.22
C TYR A 175 -12.11 -12.02 -12.76
N ASN A 176 -12.39 -10.83 -13.26
CA ASN A 176 -12.54 -10.55 -14.68
C ASN A 176 -11.25 -9.98 -15.27
N ASP A 177 -10.92 -10.38 -16.49
CA ASP A 177 -9.79 -9.82 -17.24
C ASP A 177 -10.20 -8.63 -18.13
N ILE A 178 -11.51 -8.46 -18.36
CA ILE A 178 -12.11 -7.39 -19.16
C ILE A 178 -13.25 -6.78 -18.34
N ILE A 179 -13.21 -5.47 -18.14
CA ILE A 179 -14.27 -4.70 -17.48
C ILE A 179 -14.38 -3.38 -18.24
N PRO A 180 -15.57 -3.01 -18.77
CA PRO A 180 -15.78 -1.70 -19.38
C PRO A 180 -15.43 -0.56 -18.42
N LYS A 181 -14.74 0.47 -18.92
CA LYS A 181 -14.37 1.66 -18.13
C LYS A 181 -15.57 2.32 -17.45
N ILE A 182 -16.69 2.40 -18.15
CA ILE A 182 -17.93 3.01 -17.64
C ILE A 182 -18.45 2.31 -16.38
N ASP A 183 -18.33 0.98 -16.29
CA ASP A 183 -18.75 0.21 -15.10
C ASP A 183 -17.85 0.53 -13.90
N ILE A 184 -16.56 0.75 -14.15
CA ILE A 184 -15.57 1.14 -13.13
C ILE A 184 -15.81 2.58 -12.67
N GLU A 185 -16.08 3.49 -13.61
CA GLU A 185 -16.43 4.89 -13.31
C GLU A 185 -17.69 4.96 -12.44
N GLU A 186 -18.74 4.22 -12.78
CA GLU A 186 -19.97 4.16 -11.97
C GLU A 186 -19.67 3.70 -10.53
N ILE A 187 -18.82 2.68 -10.35
CA ILE A 187 -18.44 2.19 -9.02
C ILE A 187 -17.64 3.24 -8.25
N ILE A 188 -16.68 3.90 -8.88
CA ILE A 188 -15.79 4.85 -8.20
C ILE A 188 -16.56 6.12 -7.83
N PHE A 189 -17.30 6.71 -8.78
CA PHE A 189 -17.95 8.00 -8.59
C PHE A 189 -19.32 7.92 -7.87
N SER A 190 -19.86 6.72 -7.66
CA SER A 190 -21.01 6.53 -6.74
C SER A 190 -20.63 6.51 -5.26
N GLN A 191 -19.33 6.61 -4.93
CA GLN A 191 -18.81 6.52 -3.58
C GLN A 191 -18.12 7.82 -3.15
N THR A 192 -18.17 8.12 -1.85
CA THR A 192 -17.36 9.20 -1.26
C THR A 192 -16.02 8.66 -0.79
N TRP A 193 -14.94 9.15 -1.39
CA TRP A 193 -13.58 8.72 -1.08
C TRP A 193 -12.93 9.62 -0.03
N SER A 194 -12.23 9.00 0.90
CA SER A 194 -11.43 9.67 1.93
C SER A 194 -10.16 8.87 2.21
N TYR A 195 -9.14 9.55 2.72
CA TYR A 195 -7.89 8.93 3.13
C TYR A 195 -7.47 9.43 4.51
N ASP A 196 -6.56 8.69 5.15
CA ASP A 196 -5.75 9.25 6.20
C ASP A 196 -4.31 8.76 6.11
N ILE A 197 -3.41 9.46 6.78
CA ILE A 197 -2.03 9.04 6.94
C ILE A 197 -1.94 8.41 8.33
N ALA A 198 -1.87 7.08 8.38
CA ALA A 198 -1.78 6.36 9.65
C ALA A 198 -0.50 6.75 10.40
N GLY A 199 0.58 7.03 9.69
CA GLY A 199 1.83 7.52 10.24
C GLY A 199 2.99 7.14 9.35
N TYR A 200 4.19 7.32 9.88
CA TYR A 200 5.42 6.86 9.26
C TYR A 200 6.28 6.06 10.23
N CYS A 201 7.23 5.30 9.68
CA CYS A 201 8.33 4.72 10.43
C CYS A 201 9.63 4.83 9.63
N THR A 202 10.77 4.78 10.30
CA THR A 202 12.09 4.84 9.66
C THR A 202 12.60 3.44 9.30
N THR A 203 13.70 3.35 8.54
CA THR A 203 14.38 2.07 8.30
C THR A 203 14.85 1.41 9.59
N GLU A 204 15.29 2.17 10.60
CA GLU A 204 15.64 1.60 11.90
C GLU A 204 14.44 0.93 12.57
N ASN A 205 13.23 1.50 12.43
CA ASN A 205 12.01 0.86 12.94
C ASN A 205 11.71 -0.45 12.21
N LEU A 206 11.94 -0.51 10.88
CA LEU A 206 11.81 -1.75 10.11
C LEU A 206 12.83 -2.79 10.57
N ILE A 207 14.11 -2.42 10.66
CA ILE A 207 15.18 -3.32 11.12
C ILE A 207 14.86 -3.87 12.51
N GLN A 208 14.38 -3.02 13.42
CA GLN A 208 13.96 -3.46 14.75
C GLN A 208 12.79 -4.45 14.67
N ALA A 209 11.77 -4.18 13.84
CA ALA A 209 10.65 -5.11 13.67
C ALA A 209 11.10 -6.48 13.12
N ILE A 210 12.10 -6.49 12.24
CA ILE A 210 12.72 -7.72 11.71
C ILE A 210 13.48 -8.44 12.82
N ALA A 211 14.37 -7.74 13.54
CA ALA A 211 15.17 -8.29 14.63
C ALA A 211 14.31 -8.88 15.77
N ASP A 212 13.19 -8.21 16.08
CA ASP A 212 12.25 -8.67 17.09
C ASP A 212 11.43 -9.87 16.62
N ASN A 213 11.49 -10.27 15.34
CA ASN A 213 10.60 -11.25 14.72
C ASN A 213 9.12 -10.83 14.80
N ASN A 214 8.80 -9.57 14.51
CA ASN A 214 7.42 -9.10 14.36
C ASN A 214 6.84 -9.66 13.05
N ILE A 215 6.51 -10.94 13.07
CA ILE A 215 6.07 -11.70 11.91
C ILE A 215 4.61 -12.09 12.07
N LEU A 216 3.86 -11.88 11.00
CA LEU A 216 2.53 -12.44 10.80
C LEU A 216 2.66 -13.61 9.80
N PRO A 217 2.54 -14.87 10.25
CA PRO A 217 2.78 -16.04 9.40
C PRO A 217 1.76 -16.18 8.26
N GLN A 218 2.18 -16.79 7.15
CA GLN A 218 1.26 -17.24 6.11
C GLN A 218 0.24 -18.23 6.71
N ASN A 219 -1.00 -18.22 6.22
CA ASN A 219 -2.14 -19.02 6.70
C ASN A 219 -2.65 -18.69 8.11
N SER A 220 -2.02 -17.76 8.84
CA SER A 220 -2.58 -17.22 10.07
C SER A 220 -3.81 -16.34 9.81
N ILE A 221 -4.57 -16.02 10.86
CA ILE A 221 -5.80 -15.22 10.79
C ILE A 221 -5.59 -13.93 11.59
N LEU A 222 -5.70 -12.79 10.93
CA LEU A 222 -5.61 -11.45 11.52
C LEU A 222 -7.01 -10.92 11.86
N ASN A 223 -7.18 -10.44 13.10
CA ASN A 223 -8.41 -9.84 13.61
C ASN A 223 -9.66 -10.66 13.27
N GLU A 224 -9.60 -11.97 13.51
CA GLU A 224 -10.67 -12.97 13.30
C GLU A 224 -11.02 -13.35 11.85
N TYR A 225 -10.88 -12.45 10.89
CA TYR A 225 -11.45 -12.66 9.54
C TYR A 225 -10.42 -12.68 8.41
N THR A 226 -9.25 -12.07 8.59
CA THR A 226 -8.30 -11.88 7.49
C THR A 226 -7.30 -13.02 7.45
N LYS A 227 -7.50 -13.98 6.55
CA LYS A 227 -6.50 -15.03 6.29
C LYS A 227 -5.30 -14.44 5.56
N MET A 228 -4.10 -14.71 6.06
CA MET A 228 -2.86 -14.18 5.52
C MET A 228 -2.36 -15.00 4.35
N ASP A 229 -2.26 -14.36 3.18
CA ASP A 229 -1.79 -14.97 1.94
C ASP A 229 -0.26 -15.13 1.90
N SER A 230 0.47 -14.27 2.59
CA SER A 230 1.92 -14.29 2.66
C SER A 230 2.42 -14.08 4.09
N LYS A 231 3.67 -14.48 4.33
CA LYS A 231 4.38 -14.16 5.58
C LYS A 231 4.84 -12.71 5.52
N ASN A 232 4.48 -11.90 6.51
CA ASN A 232 4.76 -10.47 6.52
C ASN A 232 5.49 -10.07 7.81
N TYR A 233 6.43 -9.14 7.70
CA TYR A 233 6.77 -8.27 8.83
C TYR A 233 5.62 -7.31 9.09
N TYR A 234 5.40 -6.94 10.35
CA TYR A 234 4.38 -5.96 10.70
C TYR A 234 4.91 -4.87 11.64
N ILE A 235 4.31 -3.69 11.49
CA ILE A 235 4.37 -2.59 12.45
C ILE A 235 2.93 -2.13 12.69
N GLN A 236 2.51 -1.97 13.96
CA GLN A 236 1.16 -1.53 14.29
C GLN A 236 1.01 -0.02 14.05
N CYS A 237 -0.13 0.43 13.53
CA CYS A 237 -0.36 1.85 13.28
C CYS A 237 -0.25 2.71 14.55
N GLY A 238 -0.60 2.16 15.72
CA GLY A 238 -0.41 2.85 17.00
C GLY A 238 1.06 2.97 17.44
N ASP A 239 1.97 2.20 16.84
CA ASP A 239 3.42 2.29 17.06
C ASP A 239 4.11 3.21 16.01
N MET A 240 3.38 3.70 15.00
CA MET A 240 3.91 4.59 13.96
C MET A 240 3.94 6.05 14.44
N GLN A 241 4.95 6.79 13.97
CA GLN A 241 5.13 8.21 14.29
C GLN A 241 4.11 9.08 13.53
N ASP A 242 3.71 10.20 14.12
CA ASP A 242 2.76 11.12 13.50
C ASP A 242 3.41 11.85 12.33
N ILE A 243 2.73 11.93 11.18
CA ILE A 243 3.29 12.53 9.96
C ILE A 243 3.76 13.97 10.15
N ASN A 244 3.20 14.72 11.11
CA ASN A 244 3.66 16.08 11.40
C ASN A 244 5.06 16.12 12.03
N GLU A 245 5.52 15.05 12.68
CA GLU A 245 6.90 14.97 13.18
C GLU A 245 7.89 14.80 12.02
N LEU A 246 7.53 14.07 10.96
CA LEU A 246 8.34 13.98 9.74
C LEU A 246 8.50 15.37 9.08
N LEU A 247 7.43 16.18 9.07
CA LEU A 247 7.51 17.54 8.53
C LEU A 247 8.55 18.41 9.26
N LYS A 248 8.81 18.15 10.54
CA LYS A 248 9.82 18.88 11.33
C LYS A 248 11.23 18.40 11.02
N SER A 249 11.42 17.12 10.70
CA SER A 249 12.73 16.56 10.35
C SER A 249 13.14 16.78 8.90
N LEU A 250 12.19 17.12 8.03
CA LEU A 250 12.42 17.45 6.61
C LEU A 250 12.69 18.94 6.37
N ARG A 251 12.65 19.79 7.40
CA ARG A 251 12.93 21.23 7.33
C ARG A 251 14.31 21.53 7.90
#